data_AF-A0A938LZ90-F1
#
_entry.id   AF-A0A938LZ90-F1
#
_cell.length_a   1.000
_cell.length_b   1.000
_cell.length_c   1.000
_cell.angle_alpha   90.00
_cell.angle_beta   90.00
_cell.angle_gamma   90.00
#
_symmetry.space_group_name_H-M   'P 1'
#
loop_
_entity.id
_entity.type
_entity.pdbx_description
1 polymer ?
#
loop_
_entity_poly.entity_id
_entity_poly.type
_entity_poly.pdbx_seq_one_letter_code
_entity_poly.pdbx_strand_id
1 'polypeptide(L)'
;MRTFSHSQVQELVKRLPAKRLPIAYRLLRDLSAADADSPSAQEEFLLLPMAKRRRVMAEQAKKMLAHYAQTASERQIWQAGDFVEY
;
A
#
# COMPACT_ATOMS: atom_id res chain seq x y z
N MET A 1 5.14 -4.00 3.12
CA MET A 1 4.02 -4.41 4.01
C MET A 1 3.76 -5.89 3.77
N ARG A 2 3.82 -6.75 4.80
CA ARG A 2 3.52 -8.18 4.65
C ARG A 2 2.00 -8.36 4.79
N THR A 3 1.32 -8.73 3.71
CA THR A 3 -0.09 -9.10 3.75
C THR A 3 -0.20 -10.54 4.23
N PHE A 4 -0.84 -10.75 5.38
CA PHE A 4 -1.10 -12.10 5.86
C PHE A 4 -2.29 -12.69 5.09
N SER A 5 -2.12 -13.90 4.57
CA SER A 5 -3.20 -14.64 3.90
C SER A 5 -4.24 -15.10 4.93
N HIS A 6 -5.52 -15.15 4.51
CA HIS A 6 -6.59 -15.76 5.30
C HIS A 6 -6.21 -17.16 5.83
N SER A 7 -5.51 -17.96 5.02
CA SER A 7 -5.05 -19.30 5.42
C SER A 7 -4.09 -19.27 6.61
N GLN A 8 -3.20 -18.28 6.67
CA GLN A 8 -2.22 -18.12 7.75
C GLN A 8 -2.88 -17.71 9.06
N VAL A 9 -3.88 -16.83 8.99
CA VAL A 9 -4.69 -16.44 10.15
C VAL A 9 -5.46 -17.64 10.68
N GLN A 10 -6.06 -18.44 9.79
CA GLN A 10 -6.84 -19.61 10.15
C GLN A 10 -5.98 -20.71 10.80
N GLU A 11 -4.75 -20.91 10.35
CA GLU A 11 -3.80 -21.83 10.97
C GLU A 11 -3.40 -21.38 12.38
N LEU A 12 -3.21 -20.07 12.58
CA LEU A 12 -2.86 -19.50 13.87
C LEU A 12 -3.99 -19.66 14.90
N VAL A 13 -5.25 -19.48 14.46
CA VAL A 13 -6.46 -19.69 15.28
C VAL A 13 -6.56 -21.15 15.75
N LYS A 14 -6.20 -22.13 14.92
CA LYS A 14 -6.20 -23.55 15.29
C LYS A 14 -5.18 -23.90 16.38
N ARG A 15 -4.10 -23.13 16.52
CA ARG A 15 -3.05 -23.33 17.53
C ARG A 15 -3.39 -22.69 18.88
N LEU A 16 -4.44 -21.87 18.96
CA LEU A 16 -4.87 -21.19 20.18
C LEU A 16 -5.78 -22.08 21.04
N PRO A 17 -5.56 -22.15 22.37
CA PRO A 17 -6.48 -22.84 23.26
C PRO A 17 -7.86 -22.20 23.22
N ALA A 18 -8.94 -23.00 23.16
CA ALA A 18 -10.31 -22.51 23.00
C ALA A 18 -10.71 -21.44 24.04
N LYS A 19 -10.19 -21.54 25.27
CA LYS A 19 -10.42 -20.57 26.36
C LYS A 19 -9.87 -19.17 26.07
N ARG A 20 -8.91 -19.03 25.15
CA ARG A 20 -8.28 -17.75 24.76
C ARG A 20 -8.83 -17.18 23.45
N LEU A 21 -9.66 -17.92 22.72
CA LEU A 21 -10.29 -17.44 21.48
C LEU A 21 -11.10 -16.15 21.66
N PRO A 22 -11.89 -15.96 22.73
CA PRO A 22 -12.64 -14.71 22.92
C PRO A 22 -11.73 -13.49 23.10
N ILE A 23 -10.58 -13.68 23.75
CA ILE A 23 -9.59 -12.61 23.99
C ILE A 23 -8.88 -12.26 22.69
N ALA A 24 -8.43 -13.28 21.94
CA ALA A 24 -7.80 -13.10 20.64
C ALA A 24 -8.74 -12.42 19.64
N TYR A 25 -10.04 -12.79 19.64
CA TYR A 25 -11.04 -12.15 18.79
C TYR A 25 -11.26 -10.68 19.13
N ARG A 26 -11.37 -10.32 20.42
CA ARG A 26 -11.49 -8.92 20.84
C ARG A 26 -10.28 -8.11 20.41
N LEU A 27 -9.08 -8.61 20.65
CA LEU A 27 -7.83 -7.95 20.24
C LEU A 27 -7.78 -7.75 18.71
N LEU A 28 -8.10 -8.78 17.91
CA LEU A 28 -8.11 -8.67 16.46
C LEU A 28 -9.16 -7.66 15.97
N ARG A 29 -10.34 -7.64 16.59
CA ARG A 29 -11.38 -6.67 16.28
C ARG A 29 -10.90 -5.25 16.58
N ASP A 30 -10.32 -5.03 17.75
CA ASP A 30 -9.85 -3.69 18.17
C ASP A 30 -8.72 -3.19 17.26
N LEU A 31 -7.80 -4.07 16.86
CA LEU A 31 -6.74 -3.75 15.89
C LEU A 31 -7.30 -3.45 14.50
N SER A 32 -8.31 -4.22 14.03
CA SER A 32 -8.94 -3.96 12.74
C SER A 32 -9.78 -2.68 12.71
N ALA A 33 -10.35 -2.28 13.85
CA ALA A 33 -11.11 -1.04 13.97
C ALA A 33 -10.19 0.18 14.05
N ALA A 34 -9.03 0.06 14.70
CA ALA A 34 -8.03 1.13 14.79
C ALA A 34 -7.50 1.58 13.41
N ASP A 35 -7.44 0.68 12.44
CA ASP A 35 -7.03 0.99 11.06
C ASP A 35 -8.18 1.55 10.20
N ALA A 36 -9.44 1.41 10.63
CA ALA A 36 -10.61 1.82 9.84
C ALA A 36 -10.97 3.30 9.99
N ASP A 37 -10.57 3.95 11.10
CA ASP A 37 -10.95 5.32 11.42
C ASP A 37 -9.94 6.38 10.94
N SER A 38 -8.79 5.96 10.40
CA SER A 38 -7.81 6.89 9.82
C SER A 38 -8.09 7.09 8.33
N PRO A 39 -8.29 8.34 7.87
CA PRO A 39 -8.47 8.59 6.44
C PRO A 39 -7.28 8.04 5.67
N SER A 40 -7.53 7.38 4.55
CA SER A 40 -6.48 6.97 3.63
C SER A 40 -5.65 8.18 3.19
N ALA A 41 -4.40 7.96 2.80
CA ALA A 41 -3.54 9.04 2.29
C ALA A 41 -4.18 9.81 1.11
N GLN A 42 -5.07 9.16 0.35
CA GLN A 42 -5.84 9.78 -0.72
C GLN A 42 -6.94 10.71 -0.18
N GLU A 43 -7.68 10.25 0.83
CA GLU A 43 -8.71 11.05 1.52
C GLU A 43 -8.08 12.25 2.24
N GLU A 44 -6.97 12.04 2.96
CA GLU A 44 -6.19 13.13 3.58
C GLU A 44 -5.73 14.16 2.55
N PHE A 45 -5.26 13.72 1.38
CA PHE A 45 -4.87 14.61 0.30
C PHE A 45 -6.06 15.42 -0.24
N LEU A 46 -7.24 14.82 -0.38
CA LEU A 46 -8.44 15.50 -0.85
C LEU A 46 -8.95 16.55 0.14
N LEU A 47 -8.77 16.32 1.44
CA LEU A 47 -9.10 17.27 2.51
C LEU A 47 -8.19 18.51 2.54
N LEU A 48 -7.04 18.48 1.85
CA LEU A 48 -6.15 19.64 1.78
C LEU A 48 -6.81 20.81 1.01
N PRO A 49 -6.55 22.06 1.44
CA PRO A 49 -6.89 23.26 0.65
C PRO A 49 -6.32 23.17 -0.77
N MET A 50 -7.06 23.72 -1.75
CA MET A 50 -6.69 23.63 -3.18
C MET A 50 -5.28 24.10 -3.48
N ALA A 51 -4.83 25.19 -2.85
CA ALA A 51 -3.46 25.69 -3.01
C ALA A 51 -2.40 24.69 -2.54
N LYS A 52 -2.65 23.99 -1.42
CA LYS A 52 -1.75 22.94 -0.91
C LYS A 52 -1.74 21.72 -1.82
N ARG A 53 -2.91 21.28 -2.33
CA ARG A 53 -2.99 20.19 -3.30
C ARG A 53 -2.18 20.49 -4.56
N ARG A 54 -2.33 21.69 -5.13
CA ARG A 54 -1.57 22.13 -6.32
C ARG A 54 -0.07 22.10 -6.09
N ARG A 55 0.39 22.57 -4.92
CA ARG A 55 1.82 22.54 -4.57
C ARG A 55 2.36 21.12 -4.50
N VAL A 56 1.67 20.22 -3.79
CA VAL A 56 2.07 18.81 -3.65
C VAL A 56 2.12 18.13 -5.03
N MET A 57 1.10 18.32 -5.87
CA MET A 57 1.11 17.77 -7.23
C MET A 57 2.25 18.34 -8.09
N ALA A 58 2.56 19.63 -7.97
CA ALA A 58 3.66 20.24 -8.71
C ALA A 58 5.01 19.66 -8.28
N GLU A 59 5.22 19.41 -6.98
CA GLU A 59 6.43 18.77 -6.45
C GLU A 59 6.55 17.31 -6.92
N GLN A 60 5.44 16.56 -6.91
CA GLN A 60 5.40 15.19 -7.41
C GLN A 60 5.66 15.11 -8.91
N ALA A 61 5.08 16.01 -9.70
CA ALA A 61 5.32 16.10 -11.14
C ALA A 61 6.80 16.35 -11.47
N LYS A 62 7.47 17.25 -10.73
CA LYS A 62 8.91 17.49 -10.88
C LYS A 62 9.74 16.24 -10.59
N LYS A 63 9.41 15.52 -9.50
CA LYS A 63 10.09 14.27 -9.14
C LYS A 63 9.88 13.19 -10.20
N MET A 64 8.66 13.04 -10.71
CA MET A 64 8.36 12.11 -11.81
C MET A 64 9.16 12.45 -13.06
N LEU A 65 9.22 13.74 -13.44
CA LEU A 65 9.98 14.16 -14.62
C LEU A 65 11.48 13.88 -14.47
N ALA A 66 12.05 14.14 -13.28
CA ALA A 66 13.44 13.80 -12.98
C ALA A 66 13.69 12.29 -13.03
N HIS A 67 12.81 11.48 -12.43
CA HIS A 67 12.89 10.03 -12.47
C HIS A 67 12.82 9.48 -13.91
N TYR A 68 11.92 10.03 -14.73
CA TYR A 68 11.82 9.65 -16.14
C TYR A 68 13.07 10.05 -16.93
N ALA A 69 13.62 11.25 -16.70
CA ALA A 69 14.87 11.64 -17.34
C ALA A 69 16.01 10.68 -16.98
N GLN A 70 16.10 10.24 -15.72
CA GLN A 70 17.12 9.30 -15.25
C GLN A 70 16.94 7.89 -15.83
N THR A 71 15.70 7.40 -15.92
CA THR A 71 15.36 6.05 -16.40
C THR A 71 15.13 5.99 -17.91
N ALA A 72 15.58 6.98 -18.67
CA ALA A 72 15.31 7.06 -20.11
C ALA A 72 15.93 5.89 -20.88
N SER A 73 17.18 5.53 -20.58
CA SER A 73 17.89 4.39 -21.20
C SER A 73 17.26 3.05 -20.83
N GLU A 74 16.95 2.85 -19.55
CA GLU A 74 16.26 1.64 -19.06
C GLU A 74 14.89 1.51 -19.72
N ARG A 75 14.09 2.59 -19.80
CA ARG A 75 12.80 2.55 -20.49
C ARG A 75 12.94 2.19 -21.96
N GLN A 76 13.98 2.65 -22.64
CA GLN A 76 14.22 2.28 -24.03
C GLN A 76 14.50 0.78 -24.18
N ILE A 77 15.20 0.16 -23.23
CA ILE A 77 15.44 -1.29 -23.19
C ILE A 77 14.13 -2.06 -22.92
N TRP A 78 13.31 -1.59 -21.97
CA TRP A 78 12.05 -2.25 -21.62
C TRP A 78 10.96 -2.06 -22.69
N GLN A 79 11.02 -0.97 -23.45
CA GLN A 79 10.11 -0.70 -24.59
C GLN A 79 10.59 -1.32 -25.90
N ALA A 80 11.88 -1.66 -26.01
CA ALA A 80 12.45 -2.27 -27.22
C ALA A 80 11.88 -3.66 -27.52
N GLY A 81 11.22 -4.31 -26.55
CA GLY A 81 10.41 -5.50 -26.81
C GLY A 81 11.18 -6.56 -27.60
N ASP A 82 12.43 -6.85 -27.23
CA ASP A 82 13.12 -8.04 -27.72
C ASP A 82 12.39 -9.25 -27.12
N PHE A 83 11.31 -9.65 -27.79
CA PHE A 83 10.75 -10.97 -27.66
C PHE A 83 11.83 -11.92 -28.15
N VAL A 84 12.59 -12.50 -27.21
CA VAL A 84 13.43 -13.63 -27.51
C VAL A 84 12.49 -14.77 -27.90
N GLU A 85 12.33 -14.99 -29.21
CA GLU A 85 11.72 -16.20 -29.75
C GLU A 85 12.62 -17.38 -29.37
N TYR A 86 12.23 -18.09 -28.31
CA TYR A 86 12.74 -19.43 -28.00
C TYR A 86 11.81 -20.49 -28.60
#